data_AF-A0AAV1WH83-F1
#
_entry.id   AF-A0AAV1WH83-F1
#
_cell.length_a   1.000
_cell.length_b   1.000
_cell.length_c   1.000
_cell.angle_alpha   90.00
_cell.angle_beta   90.00
_cell.angle_gamma   90.00
#
_symmetry.space_group_name_H-M   'P 1'
#
loop_
_entity.id
_entity.type
_entity.pdbx_description
1 polymer ?
#
loop_
_entity_poly.entity_id
_entity_poly.type
_entity_poly.pdbx_seq_one_letter_code
_entity_poly.pdbx_strand_id
1 'polypeptide(L)'
;MCPHVVNNGLGQPISTATTTTTATTTTPSWFATHQFIAEMIIHARLENHPCRTWDPSKALLFYVPFYGGLYSSSVFRETNHTLRDSLAIDLVEFLESQEWWNRNNGEDHFVALGRTAWDFMRTKEGPDFGANVLLNLPHVLNMSVLTVERNPWKGSNQIGVPYPSYFHPTMATQMVTWQKRMRELERPHLFSFVGGKRKGLEKAKVRDEIVKQCSESSECMLLQCGSGASKCHEPMVVLEVMKNSRFCLQAPGDSFTRRSTFDSILAGCIPVFFSPHTAYTQYAWYLPQDTHSYSVFIDEKDASGKNKIEQVLLKIPNEEVKRMREVVINLIPRITYVHPNASDVGFKDVVDVALERLSDLVGAKVKRLRSAQI
;
A
#
# COMPACT_ATOMS: atom_id res chain seq x y z
N MET A 1 -12.49 -10.25 -10.57
CA MET A 1 -12.48 -8.78 -10.52
C MET A 1 -13.80 -8.19 -10.05
N CYS A 2 -14.95 -8.61 -10.60
CA CYS A 2 -16.28 -8.03 -10.30
C CYS A 2 -16.61 -7.75 -8.82
N PRO A 3 -16.35 -8.64 -7.84
CA PRO A 3 -16.68 -8.33 -6.43
C PRO A 3 -15.79 -7.24 -5.80
N HIS A 4 -14.67 -6.89 -6.43
CA HIS A 4 -13.68 -5.94 -5.90
C HIS A 4 -13.76 -4.54 -6.51
N VAL A 5 -14.45 -4.38 -7.65
CA VAL A 5 -14.56 -3.09 -8.35
C VAL A 5 -15.81 -2.29 -7.95
N VAL A 6 -16.74 -2.92 -7.23
CA VAL A 6 -17.94 -2.25 -6.69
C VAL A 6 -17.55 -1.17 -5.68
N ASN A 7 -18.47 -0.23 -5.44
CA ASN A 7 -18.27 0.90 -4.52
C ASN A 7 -16.96 1.65 -4.84
N ASN A 8 -16.73 1.97 -6.11
CA ASN A 8 -15.53 2.69 -6.57
C ASN A 8 -14.21 2.01 -6.18
N GLY A 9 -14.18 0.67 -6.25
CA GLY A 9 -13.01 -0.12 -5.90
C GLY A 9 -12.86 -0.46 -4.42
N LEU A 10 -13.76 0.02 -3.54
CA LEU A 10 -13.74 -0.37 -2.12
C LEU A 10 -14.14 -1.85 -1.92
N GLY A 11 -14.89 -2.44 -2.85
CA GLY A 11 -15.41 -3.80 -2.70
C GLY A 11 -16.69 -3.85 -1.87
N GLN A 12 -17.11 -5.06 -1.47
CA GLN A 12 -18.36 -5.24 -0.73
C GLN A 12 -18.24 -4.72 0.73
N PRO A 13 -19.27 -4.06 1.29
CA PRO A 13 -19.27 -3.66 2.69
C PRO A 13 -19.11 -4.88 3.61
N ILE A 14 -18.31 -4.74 4.67
CA ILE A 14 -18.17 -5.76 5.71
C ILE A 14 -19.16 -5.46 6.82
N SER A 15 -20.06 -6.40 7.10
CA SER A 15 -20.94 -6.31 8.26
C SER A 15 -20.12 -6.45 9.54
N THR A 16 -20.01 -5.39 10.33
CA THR A 16 -19.35 -5.45 11.64
C THR A 16 -20.41 -5.73 12.71
N ALA A 17 -20.18 -6.73 13.56
CA ALA A 17 -21.10 -7.16 14.63
C ALA A 17 -21.36 -6.09 15.71
N THR A 18 -20.78 -4.88 15.58
CA THR A 18 -20.91 -3.77 16.54
C THR A 18 -22.00 -2.76 16.16
N THR A 19 -22.73 -2.99 15.06
CA THR A 19 -23.90 -2.16 14.68
C THR A 19 -25.16 -2.65 15.39
N THR A 20 -25.14 -2.66 16.72
CA THR A 20 -26.37 -2.86 17.51
C THR A 20 -27.11 -1.53 17.59
N THR A 21 -28.31 -1.52 16.98
CA THR A 21 -29.44 -0.62 17.28
C THR A 21 -29.19 0.89 17.24
N THR A 22 -29.27 1.47 16.05
CA THR A 22 -30.29 2.49 15.68
C THR A 22 -30.21 2.74 14.18
N ALA A 23 -31.36 2.78 13.52
CA ALA A 23 -31.48 3.12 12.10
C ALA A 23 -31.12 4.60 11.87
N THR A 24 -29.83 4.90 11.85
CA THR A 24 -29.29 6.07 11.17
C THR A 24 -28.53 5.56 9.95
N THR A 25 -28.80 6.14 8.79
CA THR A 25 -28.17 5.87 7.48
C THR A 25 -26.66 6.19 7.51
N THR A 26 -25.88 5.45 8.29
CA THR A 26 -24.43 5.60 8.34
C THR A 26 -23.82 4.81 7.20
N THR A 27 -23.19 5.52 6.25
CA THR A 27 -22.37 4.91 5.19
C THR A 27 -21.36 3.94 5.82
N PRO A 28 -21.25 2.69 5.33
CA PRO A 28 -20.27 1.74 5.84
C PRO A 28 -18.85 2.31 5.74
N SER A 29 -18.03 2.12 6.77
CA SER A 29 -16.61 2.48 6.75
C SER A 29 -15.70 1.28 6.51
N TRP A 30 -16.24 0.08 6.38
CA TRP A 30 -15.47 -1.17 6.29
C TRP A 30 -15.86 -1.92 5.03
N PHE A 31 -14.87 -2.29 4.23
CA PHE A 31 -15.08 -2.95 2.95
C PHE A 31 -14.05 -4.05 2.71
N ALA A 32 -14.45 -5.05 1.94
CA ALA A 32 -13.61 -6.16 1.50
C ALA A 32 -12.69 -5.72 0.35
N THR A 33 -11.94 -4.65 0.59
CA THR A 33 -11.06 -3.99 -0.38
C THR A 33 -9.97 -4.94 -0.85
N HIS A 34 -9.77 -5.02 -2.15
CA HIS A 34 -8.72 -5.86 -2.72
C HIS A 34 -7.37 -5.12 -2.74
N GLN A 35 -6.28 -5.81 -2.40
CA GLN A 35 -4.96 -5.19 -2.25
C GLN A 35 -4.44 -4.52 -3.54
N PHE A 36 -4.93 -4.94 -4.71
CA PHE A 36 -4.47 -4.44 -6.01
C PHE A 36 -5.41 -3.44 -6.70
N ILE A 37 -6.25 -2.74 -5.93
CA ILE A 37 -7.30 -1.86 -6.47
C ILE A 37 -7.05 -0.36 -6.26
N ALA A 38 -5.85 0.01 -5.76
CA ALA A 38 -5.52 1.38 -5.38
C ALA A 38 -5.77 2.39 -6.51
N GLU A 39 -5.48 2.03 -7.77
CA GLU A 39 -5.70 2.89 -8.95
C GLU A 39 -7.16 3.33 -9.13
N MET A 40 -8.14 2.47 -8.81
CA MET A 40 -9.55 2.83 -8.87
C MET A 40 -9.95 3.76 -7.71
N ILE A 41 -9.49 3.46 -6.50
CA ILE A 41 -9.80 4.26 -5.30
C ILE A 41 -9.21 5.65 -5.43
N ILE A 42 -7.95 5.75 -5.89
CA ILE A 42 -7.27 7.02 -6.16
C ILE A 42 -8.05 7.80 -7.21
N HIS A 43 -8.40 7.20 -8.35
CA HIS A 43 -9.17 7.90 -9.37
C HIS A 43 -10.51 8.44 -8.82
N ALA A 44 -11.29 7.61 -8.13
CA ALA A 44 -12.58 8.03 -7.59
C ALA A 44 -12.46 9.13 -6.52
N ARG A 45 -11.38 9.11 -5.72
CA ARG A 45 -11.05 10.20 -4.79
C ARG A 45 -10.69 11.48 -5.54
N LEU A 46 -9.87 11.40 -6.58
CA LEU A 46 -9.48 12.54 -7.42
C LEU A 46 -10.68 13.16 -8.13
N GLU A 47 -11.64 12.35 -8.59
CA GLU A 47 -12.84 12.85 -9.26
C GLU A 47 -13.68 13.77 -8.38
N ASN A 48 -13.69 13.52 -7.07
CA ASN A 48 -14.43 14.28 -6.06
C ASN A 48 -13.52 15.19 -5.22
N HIS A 49 -12.23 15.29 -5.54
CA HIS A 49 -11.28 16.04 -4.72
C HIS A 49 -11.50 17.56 -4.89
N PRO A 50 -11.49 18.36 -3.81
CA PRO A 50 -11.79 19.80 -3.86
C PRO A 50 -10.81 20.61 -4.73
N CYS A 51 -9.59 20.11 -4.94
CA CYS A 51 -8.59 20.75 -5.80
C CYS A 51 -8.71 20.37 -7.29
N ARG A 52 -9.70 19.56 -7.70
CA ARG A 52 -9.91 19.22 -9.11
C ARG A 52 -10.39 20.45 -9.88
N THR A 53 -9.80 20.68 -11.06
CA THR A 53 -10.23 21.72 -12.00
C THR A 53 -10.56 21.11 -13.36
N TRP A 54 -11.56 21.66 -14.04
CA TRP A 54 -11.87 21.37 -15.45
C TRP A 54 -11.15 22.29 -16.42
N ASP A 55 -10.57 23.38 -15.90
CA ASP A 55 -9.74 24.32 -16.65
C ASP A 55 -8.28 23.85 -16.58
N PRO A 56 -7.73 23.24 -17.65
CA PRO A 56 -6.38 22.68 -17.64
C PRO A 56 -5.29 23.76 -17.55
N SER A 57 -5.58 25.02 -17.88
CA SER A 57 -4.62 26.12 -17.71
C SER A 57 -4.29 26.41 -16.25
N LYS A 58 -5.21 26.05 -15.33
CA LYS A 58 -5.07 26.21 -13.87
C LYS A 58 -4.50 24.95 -13.20
N ALA A 59 -4.35 23.85 -13.93
CA ALA A 59 -3.90 22.59 -13.36
C ALA A 59 -2.37 22.59 -13.14
N LEU A 60 -1.97 22.31 -11.90
CA LEU A 60 -0.58 22.04 -11.54
C LEU A 60 -0.17 20.59 -11.85
N LEU A 61 -1.11 19.65 -11.70
CA LEU A 61 -0.90 18.22 -11.90
C LEU A 61 -1.96 17.69 -12.87
N PHE A 62 -1.55 16.76 -13.73
CA PHE A 62 -2.43 16.05 -14.66
C PHE A 62 -2.50 14.57 -14.28
N TYR A 63 -3.67 14.12 -13.85
CA TYR A 63 -3.88 12.70 -13.59
C TYR A 63 -4.18 11.95 -14.89
N VAL A 64 -3.49 10.83 -15.10
CA VAL A 64 -3.74 9.90 -16.21
C VAL A 64 -4.64 8.77 -15.70
N PRO A 65 -5.93 8.72 -16.08
CA PRO A 65 -6.89 7.73 -15.58
C PRO A 65 -6.70 6.36 -16.27
N PHE A 66 -5.57 5.73 -16.00
CA PHE A 66 -5.16 4.47 -16.60
C PHE A 66 -5.21 3.31 -15.60
N TYR A 67 -6.02 2.30 -15.87
CA TYR A 67 -6.18 1.12 -15.02
C TYR A 67 -5.24 -0.02 -15.41
N GLY A 68 -3.94 0.26 -15.39
CA GLY A 68 -2.90 -0.67 -15.83
C GLY A 68 -2.86 -1.96 -15.01
N GLY A 69 -3.13 -1.90 -13.70
CA GLY A 69 -3.18 -3.07 -12.83
C GLY A 69 -4.34 -3.99 -13.15
N LEU A 70 -5.51 -3.44 -13.46
CA LEU A 70 -6.68 -4.22 -13.89
C LEU A 70 -6.40 -4.95 -15.21
N TYR A 71 -5.91 -4.23 -16.20
CA TYR A 71 -5.58 -4.81 -17.51
C TYR A 71 -4.50 -5.89 -17.38
N SER A 72 -3.42 -5.59 -16.66
CA SER A 72 -2.35 -6.56 -16.39
C SER A 72 -2.88 -7.84 -15.75
N SER A 73 -3.92 -7.74 -14.91
CA SER A 73 -4.55 -8.89 -14.28
C SER A 73 -5.36 -9.75 -15.27
N SER A 74 -5.96 -9.16 -16.31
CA SER A 74 -6.70 -9.91 -17.33
C SER A 74 -5.80 -10.60 -18.35
N VAL A 75 -4.61 -10.04 -18.63
CA VAL A 75 -3.66 -10.59 -19.61
C VAL A 75 -2.41 -11.22 -18.99
N PHE A 76 -2.36 -11.38 -17.67
CA PHE A 76 -1.13 -11.81 -16.98
C PHE A 76 -0.58 -13.16 -17.46
N ARG A 77 -1.47 -14.07 -17.87
CA ARG A 77 -1.16 -15.43 -18.35
C ARG A 77 -1.14 -15.55 -19.87
N GLU A 78 -1.31 -14.44 -20.58
CA GLU A 78 -1.21 -14.42 -22.04
C GLU A 78 0.24 -14.71 -22.44
N THR A 79 0.43 -15.58 -23.44
CA THR A 79 1.78 -15.91 -23.93
C THR A 79 2.24 -14.93 -25.00
N ASN A 80 1.30 -14.26 -25.68
CA ASN A 80 1.62 -13.22 -26.64
C ASN A 80 2.02 -11.90 -25.94
N HIS A 81 3.32 -11.63 -25.88
CA HIS A 81 3.86 -10.40 -25.29
C HIS A 81 3.36 -9.12 -25.95
N THR A 82 3.12 -9.12 -27.27
CA THR A 82 2.55 -7.97 -27.98
C THR A 82 1.16 -7.65 -27.45
N LEU A 83 0.34 -8.67 -27.19
CA LEU A 83 -0.99 -8.47 -26.61
C LEU A 83 -0.90 -7.95 -25.17
N ARG A 84 0.09 -8.39 -24.39
CA ARG A 84 0.27 -7.86 -23.02
C ARG A 84 0.70 -6.39 -23.00
N ASP A 85 1.44 -5.97 -24.02
CA ASP A 85 2.01 -4.62 -24.12
C ASP A 85 1.09 -3.62 -24.82
N SER A 86 0.09 -4.08 -25.60
CA SER A 86 -0.66 -3.23 -26.52
C SER A 86 -1.28 -2.02 -25.82
N LEU A 87 -1.96 -2.22 -24.69
CA LEU A 87 -2.60 -1.11 -23.98
C LEU A 87 -1.60 -0.10 -23.40
N ALA A 88 -0.39 -0.54 -23.04
CA ALA A 88 0.66 0.37 -22.57
C ALA A 88 1.23 1.21 -23.72
N ILE A 89 1.32 0.65 -24.92
CA ILE A 89 1.73 1.34 -26.14
C ILE A 89 0.65 2.35 -26.56
N ASP A 90 -0.61 1.91 -26.65
CA ASP A 90 -1.76 2.75 -26.99
C ASP A 90 -1.88 3.97 -26.04
N LEU A 91 -1.61 3.77 -24.74
CA LEU A 91 -1.59 4.86 -23.76
C LEU A 91 -0.52 5.90 -24.10
N VAL A 92 0.70 5.47 -24.42
CA VAL A 92 1.81 6.37 -24.71
C VAL A 92 1.55 7.16 -25.99
N GLU A 93 1.07 6.50 -27.05
CA GLU A 93 0.65 7.16 -28.30
C GLU A 93 -0.46 8.19 -28.04
N PHE A 94 -1.45 7.85 -27.21
CA PHE A 94 -2.49 8.78 -26.82
C PHE A 94 -1.92 10.01 -26.08
N LEU A 95 -1.06 9.80 -25.08
CA LEU A 95 -0.47 10.87 -24.28
C LEU A 95 0.38 11.82 -25.13
N GLU A 96 1.22 11.28 -26.01
CA GLU A 96 2.05 12.07 -26.94
C GLU A 96 1.22 13.00 -27.85
N SER A 97 0.01 12.58 -28.21
CA SER A 97 -0.90 13.39 -29.03
C SER A 97 -1.58 14.54 -28.25
N GLN A 98 -1.46 14.58 -26.92
CA GLN A 98 -2.13 15.60 -26.10
C GLN A 98 -1.28 16.87 -25.97
N GLU A 99 -1.89 18.05 -26.19
CA GLU A 99 -1.24 19.35 -25.99
C GLU A 99 -0.67 19.51 -24.57
N TRP A 100 -1.45 19.13 -23.56
CA TRP A 100 -1.07 19.28 -22.14
C TRP A 100 0.09 18.38 -21.73
N TRP A 101 0.23 17.21 -22.36
CA TRP A 101 1.41 16.36 -22.18
C TRP A 101 2.67 17.07 -22.70
N ASN A 102 2.60 17.56 -23.93
CA ASN A 102 3.72 18.19 -24.62
C ASN A 102 4.22 19.48 -23.94
N ARG A 103 3.34 20.20 -23.23
CA ARG A 103 3.69 21.42 -22.49
C ARG A 103 4.89 21.25 -21.54
N ASN A 104 4.94 20.13 -20.82
CA ASN A 104 6.00 19.83 -19.84
C ASN A 104 6.59 18.43 -20.06
N ASN A 105 6.44 17.86 -21.26
CA ASN A 105 6.90 16.51 -21.61
C ASN A 105 6.49 15.42 -20.59
N GLY A 106 5.28 15.53 -20.04
CA GLY A 106 4.74 14.61 -19.03
C GLY A 106 5.24 14.80 -17.60
N GLU A 107 6.14 15.74 -17.30
CA GLU A 107 6.72 15.87 -15.94
C GLU A 107 5.71 16.29 -14.85
N ASP A 108 4.62 16.95 -15.25
CA ASP A 108 3.49 17.34 -14.41
C ASP A 108 2.35 16.31 -14.43
N HIS A 109 2.54 15.20 -15.15
CA HIS A 109 1.60 14.10 -15.19
C HIS A 109 1.91 13.06 -14.11
N PHE A 110 0.86 12.36 -13.68
CA PHE A 110 1.03 11.19 -12.85
C PHE A 110 -0.06 10.14 -13.11
N VAL A 111 0.31 8.88 -12.87
CA VAL A 111 -0.59 7.73 -12.94
C VAL A 111 -0.54 6.95 -11.63
N ALA A 112 -1.65 6.32 -11.27
CA ALA A 112 -1.70 5.38 -10.16
C ALA A 112 -1.84 3.95 -10.69
N LEU A 113 -1.03 3.03 -10.15
CA LEU A 113 -1.05 1.62 -10.46
C LEU A 113 -1.37 0.81 -9.20
N GLY A 114 -2.42 0.00 -9.26
CA GLY A 114 -2.86 -0.85 -8.16
C GLY A 114 -1.91 -2.01 -7.87
N ARG A 115 -0.98 -2.32 -8.78
CA ARG A 115 -0.04 -3.44 -8.68
C ARG A 115 1.39 -2.96 -8.48
N THR A 116 2.26 -3.88 -8.09
CA THR A 116 3.68 -3.58 -7.84
C THR A 116 4.37 -3.16 -9.14
N ALA A 117 5.39 -2.31 -9.05
CA ALA A 117 6.19 -1.91 -10.20
C ALA A 117 6.79 -3.10 -10.96
N TRP A 118 7.12 -4.19 -10.27
CA TRP A 118 7.62 -5.43 -10.87
C TRP A 118 6.71 -5.96 -11.98
N ASP A 119 5.39 -5.80 -11.84
CA ASP A 119 4.42 -6.25 -12.84
C ASP A 119 4.47 -5.43 -14.15
N PHE A 120 5.15 -4.29 -14.18
CA PHE A 120 5.16 -3.40 -15.35
C PHE A 120 6.56 -3.15 -15.90
N MET A 121 7.54 -3.94 -15.44
CA MET A 121 8.95 -3.78 -15.79
C MET A 121 9.49 -4.99 -16.56
N ARG A 122 8.64 -5.70 -17.31
CA ARG A 122 9.07 -6.87 -18.10
C ARG A 122 10.15 -6.44 -19.09
N THR A 123 11.25 -7.19 -19.14
CA THR A 123 12.35 -6.97 -20.09
C THR A 123 12.22 -7.88 -21.30
N LYS A 124 12.84 -7.50 -22.42
CA LYS A 124 12.92 -8.36 -23.62
C LYS A 124 13.87 -9.54 -23.42
N GLU A 125 14.90 -9.35 -22.60
CA GLU A 125 15.92 -10.35 -22.27
C GLU A 125 15.67 -10.90 -20.86
N GLY A 126 15.90 -12.20 -20.67
CA GLY A 126 15.76 -12.87 -19.38
C GLY A 126 14.46 -13.66 -19.20
N PRO A 127 14.17 -14.14 -17.98
CA PRO A 127 12.95 -14.88 -17.70
C PRO A 127 11.71 -13.98 -17.88
N ASP A 128 10.61 -14.55 -18.37
CA ASP A 128 9.32 -13.87 -18.43
C ASP A 128 8.84 -13.54 -17.01
N PHE A 129 9.05 -12.29 -16.63
CA PHE A 129 8.75 -11.75 -15.31
C PHE A 129 8.10 -10.39 -15.45
N GLY A 130 6.92 -10.23 -14.84
CA GLY A 130 6.07 -9.05 -14.97
C GLY A 130 5.00 -9.22 -16.05
N ALA A 131 3.98 -8.37 -16.00
CA ALA A 131 2.82 -8.35 -16.88
C ALA A 131 3.11 -7.68 -18.23
N ASN A 132 3.69 -6.48 -18.22
CA ASN A 132 3.94 -5.70 -19.44
C ASN A 132 5.17 -4.78 -19.29
N VAL A 133 5.42 -3.96 -20.31
CA VAL A 133 6.58 -3.07 -20.40
C VAL A 133 6.31 -1.62 -19.98
N LEU A 134 5.13 -1.28 -19.44
CA LEU A 134 4.68 0.11 -19.22
C LEU A 134 5.73 0.99 -18.53
N LEU A 135 6.31 0.54 -17.41
CA LEU A 135 7.28 1.32 -16.63
C LEU A 135 8.68 1.37 -17.25
N ASN A 136 8.90 0.66 -18.35
CA ASN A 136 10.13 0.73 -19.15
C ASN A 136 9.97 1.66 -20.38
N LEU A 137 8.76 2.18 -20.66
CA LEU A 137 8.52 3.07 -21.80
C LEU A 137 9.09 4.48 -21.53
N PRO A 138 9.84 5.08 -22.47
CA PRO A 138 10.49 6.38 -22.25
C PRO A 138 9.57 7.49 -21.78
N HIS A 139 8.38 7.62 -22.37
CA HIS A 139 7.40 8.64 -21.99
C HIS A 139 6.87 8.46 -20.56
N VAL A 140 6.73 7.21 -20.12
CA VAL A 140 6.30 6.89 -18.76
C VAL A 140 7.38 7.26 -17.73
N LEU A 141 8.67 7.20 -18.10
CA LEU A 141 9.78 7.60 -17.22
C LEU A 141 9.77 9.10 -16.87
N ASN A 142 9.12 9.95 -17.69
CA ASN A 142 9.03 11.38 -17.44
C ASN A 142 7.95 11.74 -16.40
N MET A 143 6.86 10.97 -16.35
CA MET A 143 5.76 11.21 -15.42
C MET A 143 5.97 10.49 -14.08
N SER A 144 5.28 10.96 -13.04
CA SER A 144 5.31 10.32 -11.72
C SER A 144 4.38 9.10 -11.69
N VAL A 145 4.84 7.99 -11.11
CA VAL A 145 4.05 6.75 -11.01
C VAL A 145 3.82 6.39 -9.55
N LEU A 146 2.59 6.52 -9.08
CA LEU A 146 2.17 5.99 -7.79
C LEU A 146 1.94 4.48 -7.93
N THR A 147 2.58 3.66 -7.11
CA THR A 147 2.44 2.19 -7.12
C THR A 147 2.46 1.65 -5.71
N VAL A 148 1.75 0.54 -5.47
CA VAL A 148 1.72 -0.09 -4.13
C VAL A 148 3.09 -0.61 -3.68
N GLU A 149 4.03 -0.82 -4.60
CA GLU A 149 5.43 -1.13 -4.30
C GLU A 149 6.33 -0.68 -5.45
N ARG A 150 7.27 0.25 -5.19
CA ARG A 150 8.24 0.70 -6.19
C ARG A 150 9.41 -0.26 -6.29
N ASN A 151 10.09 -0.24 -7.44
CA ASN A 151 11.38 -0.88 -7.59
C ASN A 151 12.44 -0.05 -6.85
N PRO A 152 13.11 -0.58 -5.81
CA PRO A 152 14.00 0.21 -4.98
C PRO A 152 15.25 0.72 -5.71
N TRP A 153 15.61 0.09 -6.83
CA TRP A 153 16.87 0.35 -7.55
C TRP A 153 16.68 1.12 -8.86
N LYS A 154 15.66 0.78 -9.65
CA LYS A 154 15.43 1.33 -11.00
C LYS A 154 14.21 2.25 -11.10
N GLY A 155 13.42 2.39 -10.03
CA GLY A 155 12.19 3.18 -10.02
C GLY A 155 12.38 4.61 -9.51
N SER A 156 13.13 5.46 -10.24
CA SER A 156 13.39 6.85 -9.84
C SER A 156 12.15 7.74 -9.92
N ASN A 157 11.24 7.48 -10.87
CA ASN A 157 9.96 8.16 -11.02
C ASN A 157 8.80 7.41 -10.34
N GLN A 158 9.09 6.32 -9.63
CA GLN A 158 8.09 5.49 -8.96
C GLN A 158 8.02 5.85 -7.48
N ILE A 159 6.81 5.99 -6.97
CA ILE A 159 6.52 6.34 -5.57
C ILE A 159 5.67 5.25 -4.94
N GLY A 160 6.14 4.71 -3.83
CA GLY A 160 5.38 3.74 -3.03
C GLY A 160 4.21 4.41 -2.31
N VAL A 161 2.99 3.97 -2.61
CA VAL A 161 1.78 4.33 -1.87
C VAL A 161 1.29 3.16 -1.02
N PRO A 162 0.73 3.39 0.18
CA PRO A 162 0.18 2.33 1.01
C PRO A 162 -0.76 1.40 0.25
N TYR A 163 -0.63 0.08 0.46
CA TYR A 163 -1.65 -0.83 -0.03
C TYR A 163 -2.99 -0.50 0.63
N PRO A 164 -4.11 -0.51 -0.12
CA PRO A 164 -5.42 -0.24 0.45
C PRO A 164 -5.78 -1.34 1.46
N SER A 165 -6.12 -0.91 2.68
CA SER A 165 -6.66 -1.76 3.73
C SER A 165 -8.20 -1.76 3.70
N TYR A 166 -8.85 -2.26 4.75
CA TYR A 166 -10.30 -2.51 4.78
C TYR A 166 -11.13 -1.32 5.28
N PHE A 167 -10.48 -0.32 5.90
CA PHE A 167 -11.13 0.83 6.53
C PHE A 167 -11.11 2.04 5.60
N HIS A 168 -12.28 2.63 5.36
CA HIS A 168 -12.52 3.76 4.47
C HIS A 168 -13.50 4.73 5.15
N PRO A 169 -13.02 5.57 6.08
CA PRO A 169 -13.87 6.50 6.81
C PRO A 169 -14.47 7.56 5.89
N THR A 170 -15.67 8.02 6.22
CA THR A 170 -16.33 9.19 5.61
C THR A 170 -16.22 10.44 6.48
N MET A 171 -15.76 10.32 7.73
CA MET A 171 -15.73 11.41 8.72
C MET A 171 -14.56 11.28 9.70
N ALA A 172 -14.09 12.41 10.24
CA ALA A 172 -13.07 12.46 11.30
C ALA A 172 -13.42 11.60 12.52
N THR A 173 -14.70 11.61 12.91
CA THR A 173 -15.18 10.90 14.11
C THR A 173 -14.98 9.38 14.00
N GLN A 174 -15.14 8.81 12.80
CA GLN A 174 -14.89 7.38 12.55
C GLN A 174 -13.40 7.05 12.71
N MET A 175 -12.52 7.90 12.19
CA MET A 175 -11.07 7.78 12.34
C MET A 175 -10.65 7.86 13.82
N VAL A 176 -11.09 8.91 14.53
CA VAL A 176 -10.77 9.10 15.96
C VAL A 176 -11.32 7.95 16.80
N THR A 177 -12.53 7.48 16.51
CA THR A 177 -13.13 6.31 17.20
C THR A 177 -12.28 5.06 16.99
N TRP A 178 -11.81 4.81 15.76
CA TRP A 178 -10.94 3.68 15.48
C TRP A 178 -9.59 3.79 16.18
N GLN A 179 -8.95 4.96 16.14
CA GLN A 179 -7.68 5.18 16.85
C GLN A 179 -7.85 4.99 18.37
N LYS A 180 -8.91 5.53 18.96
CA LYS A 180 -9.24 5.32 20.38
C LYS A 180 -9.38 3.84 20.71
N ARG A 181 -10.14 3.09 19.90
CA ARG A 181 -10.25 1.63 20.05
C ARG A 181 -8.89 0.95 20.00
N MET A 182 -8.00 1.31 19.07
CA MET A 182 -6.67 0.69 18.96
C MET A 182 -5.76 0.98 20.17
N ARG A 183 -5.96 2.12 20.86
CA ARG A 183 -5.25 2.48 22.10
C ARG A 183 -5.72 1.66 23.30
N GLU A 184 -7.01 1.38 23.37
CA GLU A 184 -7.65 0.74 24.53
C GLU A 184 -7.59 -0.81 24.50
N LEU A 185 -7.31 -1.40 23.33
CA LEU A 185 -7.23 -2.86 23.20
C LEU A 185 -6.07 -3.47 23.99
N GLU A 186 -6.39 -4.48 24.78
CA GLU A 186 -5.39 -5.39 25.34
C GLU A 186 -4.79 -6.29 24.25
N ARG A 187 -3.49 -6.57 24.37
CA ARG A 187 -2.71 -7.33 23.40
C ARG A 187 -2.03 -8.50 24.10
N PRO A 188 -2.74 -9.63 24.27
CA PRO A 188 -2.26 -10.77 25.04
C PRO A 188 -1.07 -11.46 24.38
N HIS A 189 -0.99 -11.44 23.04
CA HIS A 189 0.12 -12.08 22.32
C HIS A 189 1.27 -11.10 22.12
N LEU A 190 2.49 -11.55 22.36
CA LEU A 190 3.69 -10.76 22.07
C LEU A 190 3.78 -10.45 20.57
N PHE A 191 3.60 -11.45 19.71
CA PHE A 191 3.73 -11.25 18.28
C PHE A 191 2.76 -12.10 17.45
N SER A 192 2.62 -11.76 16.18
CA SER A 192 1.89 -12.59 15.23
C SER A 192 2.54 -12.65 13.87
N PHE A 193 2.20 -13.70 13.13
CA PHE A 193 2.49 -13.80 11.72
C PHE A 193 1.24 -14.20 10.95
N VAL A 194 0.85 -13.36 10.00
CA VAL A 194 -0.14 -13.70 8.96
C VAL A 194 0.62 -14.04 7.70
N GLY A 195 0.70 -15.32 7.36
CA GLY A 195 1.50 -15.77 6.23
C GLY A 195 1.67 -17.28 6.17
N GLY A 196 2.23 -17.77 5.07
CA GLY A 196 2.66 -19.16 4.95
C GLY A 196 4.08 -19.32 4.45
N LYS A 197 4.50 -20.59 4.46
CA LYS A 197 5.74 -21.08 3.84
C LYS A 197 5.68 -20.87 2.32
N ARG A 198 6.83 -20.65 1.68
CA ARG A 198 6.93 -20.47 0.21
C ARG A 198 7.93 -21.47 -0.37
N LYS A 199 7.69 -21.92 -1.61
CA LYS A 199 8.64 -22.76 -2.35
C LYS A 199 9.56 -21.84 -3.18
N GLY A 200 10.88 -21.95 -3.03
CA GLY A 200 11.88 -21.14 -3.76
C GLY A 200 13.04 -20.69 -2.87
N LEU A 201 14.28 -20.84 -3.34
CA LEU A 201 15.45 -21.17 -2.51
C LEU A 201 16.18 -20.03 -1.75
N GLU A 202 15.71 -18.79 -1.74
CA GLU A 202 16.32 -17.74 -0.90
C GLU A 202 15.28 -16.91 -0.13
N LYS A 203 14.27 -16.36 -0.81
CA LYS A 203 13.19 -15.55 -0.19
C LYS A 203 12.27 -16.33 0.77
N ALA A 204 12.32 -17.66 0.75
CA ALA A 204 11.49 -18.50 1.63
C ALA A 204 12.11 -18.74 3.02
N LYS A 205 13.43 -18.58 3.19
CA LYS A 205 14.13 -19.00 4.41
C LYS A 205 13.64 -18.27 5.65
N VAL A 206 13.54 -16.95 5.59
CA VAL A 206 13.04 -16.15 6.71
C VAL A 206 11.58 -16.46 7.04
N ARG A 207 10.73 -16.71 6.03
CA ARG A 207 9.32 -17.06 6.25
C ARG A 207 9.16 -18.43 6.90
N ASP A 208 9.95 -19.40 6.47
CA ASP A 208 9.91 -20.75 7.02
C ASP A 208 10.37 -20.76 8.49
N GLU A 209 11.39 -19.97 8.80
CA GLU A 209 11.88 -19.78 10.17
C GLU A 209 10.86 -19.04 11.04
N ILE A 210 10.22 -17.98 10.53
CA ILE A 210 9.13 -17.28 11.22
C ILE A 210 7.97 -18.23 11.51
N VAL A 211 7.51 -18.98 10.51
CA VAL A 211 6.40 -19.94 10.68
C VAL A 211 6.77 -20.97 11.74
N LYS A 212 8.00 -21.49 11.69
CA LYS A 212 8.49 -22.47 12.67
C LYS A 212 8.51 -21.90 14.09
N GLN A 213 9.22 -20.79 14.33
CA GLN A 213 9.31 -20.17 15.65
C GLN A 213 7.93 -19.76 16.20
N CYS A 214 7.07 -19.20 15.34
CA CYS A 214 5.72 -18.82 15.75
C CYS A 214 4.85 -20.04 16.11
N SER A 215 4.96 -21.15 15.36
CA SER A 215 4.21 -22.37 15.67
C SER A 215 4.68 -23.07 16.95
N GLU A 216 5.92 -22.83 17.39
CA GLU A 216 6.51 -23.41 18.60
C GLU A 216 6.35 -22.49 19.83
N SER A 217 5.87 -21.25 19.65
CA SER A 217 5.75 -20.24 20.71
C SER A 217 4.31 -20.08 21.20
N SER A 218 4.09 -20.10 22.52
CA SER A 218 2.80 -19.75 23.13
C SER A 218 2.49 -18.25 23.06
N GLU A 219 3.50 -17.42 22.81
CA GLU A 219 3.39 -15.96 22.73
C GLU A 219 3.05 -15.48 21.31
N CYS A 220 3.07 -16.39 20.32
CA CYS A 220 2.79 -16.07 18.93
C CYS A 220 1.38 -16.48 18.48
N MET A 221 0.70 -15.57 17.78
CA MET A 221 -0.52 -15.90 17.06
C MET A 221 -0.22 -16.11 15.57
N LEU A 222 -0.30 -17.37 15.11
CA LEU A 222 -0.06 -17.74 13.71
C LEU A 222 -1.37 -17.85 12.92
N LEU A 223 -1.49 -17.07 11.85
CA LEU A 223 -2.51 -17.30 10.82
C LEU A 223 -1.84 -17.85 9.56
N GLN A 224 -1.90 -19.17 9.41
CA GLN A 224 -1.25 -19.87 8.32
C GLN A 224 -1.99 -19.62 6.99
N CYS A 225 -1.30 -19.01 6.03
CA CYS A 225 -1.80 -18.83 4.67
C CYS A 225 -1.33 -19.97 3.77
N GLY A 226 -2.21 -20.53 2.94
CA GLY A 226 -1.89 -21.65 2.06
C GLY A 226 -2.85 -21.77 0.88
N SER A 227 -2.58 -22.73 -0.01
CA SER A 227 -3.49 -23.07 -1.11
C SER A 227 -4.77 -23.70 -0.58
N GLY A 228 -5.93 -23.11 -0.89
CA GLY A 228 -7.26 -23.58 -0.44
C GLY A 228 -8.09 -22.47 0.21
N ALA A 229 -9.07 -22.85 1.03
CA ALA A 229 -9.87 -21.92 1.84
C ALA A 229 -9.00 -21.32 2.97
N SER A 230 -8.14 -20.37 2.62
CA SER A 230 -7.31 -19.65 3.58
C SER A 230 -8.07 -18.45 4.12
N LYS A 231 -8.16 -18.37 5.45
CA LYS A 231 -8.72 -17.21 6.18
C LYS A 231 -7.87 -15.93 6.04
N CYS A 232 -6.71 -16.00 5.37
CA CYS A 232 -5.88 -14.83 5.10
C CYS A 232 -6.50 -13.84 4.11
N HIS A 233 -7.59 -14.23 3.45
CA HIS A 233 -8.39 -13.35 2.61
C HIS A 233 -9.62 -12.78 3.33
N GLU A 234 -9.85 -13.17 4.59
CA GLU A 234 -10.97 -12.70 5.41
C GLU A 234 -10.53 -11.47 6.23
N PRO A 235 -11.03 -10.27 5.92
CA PRO A 235 -10.62 -9.02 6.56
C PRO A 235 -10.60 -9.06 8.09
N MET A 236 -11.69 -9.57 8.67
CA MET A 236 -11.90 -9.54 10.11
C MET A 236 -10.99 -10.54 10.83
N VAL A 237 -10.69 -11.69 10.21
CA VAL A 237 -9.79 -12.68 10.80
C VAL A 237 -8.36 -12.15 10.82
N VAL A 238 -7.91 -11.52 9.73
CA VAL A 238 -6.57 -10.92 9.63
C VAL A 238 -6.42 -9.79 10.66
N LEU A 239 -7.39 -8.88 10.74
CA LEU A 239 -7.35 -7.78 11.70
C LEU A 239 -7.47 -8.27 13.15
N GLU A 240 -8.23 -9.33 13.41
CA GLU A 240 -8.33 -9.90 14.77
C GLU A 240 -6.97 -10.38 15.27
N VAL A 241 -6.21 -11.08 14.43
CA VAL A 241 -4.86 -11.53 14.78
C VAL A 241 -3.96 -10.34 15.12
N MET A 242 -3.95 -9.32 14.26
CA MET A 242 -3.08 -8.16 14.44
C MET A 242 -3.47 -7.27 15.63
N LYS A 243 -4.78 -7.11 15.89
CA LYS A 243 -5.29 -6.35 17.04
C LYS A 243 -4.89 -6.96 18.38
N ASN A 244 -4.78 -8.29 18.46
CA ASN A 244 -4.42 -9.01 19.69
C ASN A 244 -2.91 -9.19 19.88
N SER A 245 -2.08 -8.70 18.95
CA SER A 245 -0.62 -8.80 19.03
C SER A 245 0.04 -7.45 19.29
N ARG A 246 1.15 -7.46 20.05
CA ARG A 246 1.96 -6.25 20.26
C ARG A 246 2.80 -5.92 19.02
N PHE A 247 3.38 -6.96 18.41
CA PHE A 247 4.23 -6.88 17.22
C PHE A 247 3.70 -7.76 16.08
N CYS A 248 3.82 -7.30 14.83
CA CYS A 248 3.34 -8.03 13.66
C CYS A 248 4.48 -8.27 12.69
N LEU A 249 4.81 -9.54 12.43
CA LEU A 249 5.93 -9.92 11.59
C LEU A 249 5.60 -9.70 10.10
N GLN A 250 6.35 -8.81 9.45
CA GLN A 250 6.16 -8.38 8.06
C GLN A 250 7.33 -8.84 7.19
N ALA A 251 7.51 -10.15 7.09
CA ALA A 251 8.51 -10.71 6.18
C ALA A 251 8.10 -10.56 4.70
N PRO A 252 9.07 -10.30 3.80
CA PRO A 252 8.90 -10.33 2.36
C PRO A 252 8.23 -11.61 1.84
N GLY A 253 7.72 -11.56 0.61
CA GLY A 253 7.10 -12.69 -0.08
C GLY A 253 7.57 -12.74 -1.54
N ASP A 254 6.61 -12.74 -2.46
CA ASP A 254 6.90 -12.64 -3.90
C ASP A 254 7.60 -11.30 -4.23
N SER A 255 7.19 -10.24 -3.52
CA SER A 255 7.77 -8.90 -3.52
C SER A 255 8.21 -8.48 -2.10
N PHE A 256 8.75 -7.27 -1.94
CA PHE A 256 9.31 -6.83 -0.64
C PHE A 256 8.25 -6.43 0.38
N THR A 257 7.16 -5.83 -0.07
CA THR A 257 6.07 -5.34 0.77
C THR A 257 4.79 -6.11 0.50
N ARG A 258 3.84 -6.00 1.43
CA ARG A 258 2.53 -6.62 1.35
C ARG A 258 1.49 -5.74 2.04
N ARG A 259 0.22 -5.91 1.64
CA ARG A 259 -0.93 -5.28 2.31
C ARG A 259 -0.91 -5.42 3.83
N SER A 260 -0.52 -6.61 4.33
CA SER A 260 -0.45 -6.91 5.76
C SER A 260 0.46 -5.96 6.56
N THR A 261 1.40 -5.24 5.93
CA THR A 261 2.17 -4.16 6.57
C THR A 261 1.25 -3.01 6.98
N PHE A 262 0.37 -2.58 6.09
CA PHE A 262 -0.58 -1.50 6.35
C PHE A 262 -1.76 -1.96 7.21
N ASP A 263 -2.19 -3.22 7.06
CA ASP A 263 -3.19 -3.81 7.97
C ASP A 263 -2.66 -3.84 9.42
N SER A 264 -1.35 -4.07 9.63
CA SER A 264 -0.77 -4.05 10.98
C SER A 264 -0.76 -2.66 11.60
N ILE A 265 -0.46 -1.63 10.80
CA ILE A 265 -0.54 -0.23 11.23
C ILE A 265 -1.99 0.14 11.55
N LEU A 266 -2.94 -0.23 10.67
CA LEU A 266 -4.38 -0.03 10.89
C LEU A 266 -4.85 -0.69 12.19
N ALA A 267 -4.32 -1.86 12.53
CA ALA A 267 -4.63 -2.60 13.75
C ALA A 267 -3.85 -2.14 14.99
N GLY A 268 -3.03 -1.08 14.92
CA GLY A 268 -2.18 -0.61 16.02
C GLY A 268 -1.09 -1.61 16.45
N CYS A 269 -0.76 -2.56 15.59
CA CYS A 269 0.27 -3.56 15.81
C CYS A 269 1.61 -3.06 15.27
N ILE A 270 2.67 -3.10 16.08
CA ILE A 270 3.97 -2.55 15.67
C ILE A 270 4.57 -3.47 14.60
N PRO A 271 4.80 -2.98 13.37
CA PRO A 271 5.39 -3.81 12.33
C PRO A 271 6.84 -4.19 12.65
N VAL A 272 7.17 -5.46 12.40
CA VAL A 272 8.54 -5.99 12.48
C VAL A 272 8.99 -6.33 11.08
N PHE A 273 10.00 -5.63 10.58
CA PHE A 273 10.53 -5.78 9.23
C PHE A 273 11.79 -6.63 9.21
N PHE A 274 11.93 -7.39 8.12
CA PHE A 274 13.10 -8.25 7.85
C PHE A 274 13.90 -7.78 6.63
N SER A 275 13.45 -6.72 5.98
CA SER A 275 14.15 -6.06 4.89
C SER A 275 13.88 -4.55 4.92
N PRO A 276 14.88 -3.68 4.71
CA PRO A 276 14.65 -2.24 4.58
C PRO A 276 13.76 -1.91 3.36
N HIS A 277 13.66 -2.84 2.40
CA HIS A 277 12.82 -2.69 1.23
C HIS A 277 11.34 -2.96 1.47
N THR A 278 10.96 -3.47 2.64
CA THR A 278 9.55 -3.64 3.03
C THR A 278 8.88 -2.32 3.40
N ALA A 279 9.64 -1.30 3.82
CA ALA A 279 9.04 -0.01 4.19
C ALA A 279 9.93 1.21 3.93
N TYR A 280 11.17 1.17 4.45
CA TYR A 280 12.01 2.36 4.58
C TYR A 280 12.40 2.97 3.22
N THR A 281 12.67 2.10 2.24
CA THR A 281 12.99 2.57 0.88
C THR A 281 11.75 2.80 0.00
N GLN A 282 10.55 2.54 0.51
CA GLN A 282 9.30 2.51 -0.27
C GLN A 282 8.37 3.68 0.04
N TYR A 283 8.11 3.96 1.33
CA TYR A 283 6.98 4.79 1.78
C TYR A 283 7.42 6.05 2.55
N ALA A 284 8.51 6.68 2.13
CA ALA A 284 9.05 7.88 2.78
C ALA A 284 8.04 9.05 2.87
N TRP A 285 7.04 9.09 1.98
CA TRP A 285 5.98 10.11 2.03
C TRP A 285 4.99 9.88 3.16
N TYR A 286 4.85 8.64 3.62
CA TYR A 286 3.77 8.20 4.50
C TYR A 286 4.27 7.81 5.89
N LEU A 287 5.51 7.32 5.99
CA LEU A 287 6.11 6.82 7.24
C LEU A 287 7.18 7.79 7.78
N PRO A 288 7.39 7.83 9.11
CA PRO A 288 8.44 8.65 9.71
C PRO A 288 9.84 8.27 9.22
N GLN A 289 10.75 9.24 9.14
CA GLN A 289 12.16 9.00 8.83
C GLN A 289 12.88 8.24 9.96
N ASP A 290 12.53 8.53 11.22
CA ASP A 290 12.99 7.73 12.36
C ASP A 290 12.26 6.38 12.36
N THR A 291 12.93 5.35 11.80
CA THR A 291 12.38 4.00 11.65
C THR A 291 12.12 3.31 12.99
N HIS A 292 12.90 3.64 14.03
CA HIS A 292 12.76 3.07 15.37
C HIS A 292 11.54 3.63 16.11
N SER A 293 10.99 4.77 15.68
CA SER A 293 9.80 5.34 16.28
C SER A 293 8.52 4.52 16.06
N TYR A 294 8.47 3.67 15.02
CA TYR A 294 7.22 2.99 14.64
C TYR A 294 7.40 1.51 14.27
N SER A 295 8.63 1.00 14.19
CA SER A 295 8.88 -0.36 13.73
C SER A 295 10.11 -0.99 14.38
N VAL A 296 10.15 -2.31 14.38
CA VAL A 296 11.32 -3.10 14.77
C VAL A 296 11.96 -3.66 13.50
N PHE A 297 13.28 -3.61 13.39
CA PHE A 297 14.00 -4.28 12.32
C PHE A 297 14.77 -5.47 12.88
N ILE A 298 14.60 -6.64 12.26
CA ILE A 298 15.35 -7.86 12.58
C ILE A 298 15.99 -8.35 11.29
N ASP A 299 17.32 -8.34 11.21
CA ASP A 299 18.06 -8.88 10.08
C ASP A 299 17.75 -10.38 9.92
N GLU A 300 17.67 -10.88 8.69
CA GLU A 300 17.36 -12.30 8.43
C GLU A 300 18.34 -13.27 9.13
N LYS A 301 19.61 -12.86 9.30
CA LYS A 301 20.60 -13.65 10.03
C LYS A 301 20.29 -13.74 11.54
N ASP A 302 19.74 -12.66 12.10
CA ASP A 302 19.40 -12.54 13.52
C ASP A 302 18.03 -13.16 13.82
N ALA A 303 17.18 -13.28 12.80
CA ALA A 303 15.93 -14.03 12.86
C ALA A 303 16.17 -15.55 12.82
N SER A 304 17.34 -16.01 12.38
CA SER A 304 17.65 -17.44 12.20
C SER A 304 18.01 -18.13 13.52
N GLY A 305 17.26 -19.19 13.85
CA GLY A 305 17.53 -20.03 15.01
C GLY A 305 16.42 -19.98 16.07
N LYS A 306 16.41 -20.99 16.95
CA LYS A 306 15.29 -21.21 17.88
C LYS A 306 15.02 -20.00 18.79
N ASN A 307 13.76 -19.53 18.77
CA ASN A 307 13.20 -18.46 19.61
C ASN A 307 13.90 -17.10 19.50
N LYS A 308 14.66 -16.84 18.43
CA LYS A 308 15.41 -15.59 18.27
C LYS A 308 14.50 -14.37 18.13
N ILE A 309 13.41 -14.49 17.38
CA ILE A 309 12.48 -13.37 17.16
C ILE A 309 11.84 -12.98 18.49
N GLU A 310 11.31 -13.94 19.23
CA GLU A 310 10.71 -13.73 20.55
C GLU A 310 11.70 -13.07 21.52
N GLN A 311 12.94 -13.55 21.57
CA GLN A 311 14.00 -12.98 22.42
C GLN A 311 14.33 -11.53 22.07
N VAL A 312 14.31 -11.16 20.80
CA VAL A 312 14.53 -9.76 20.39
C VAL A 312 13.35 -8.89 20.84
N LEU A 313 12.12 -9.35 20.62
CA LEU A 313 10.92 -8.58 20.95
C LEU A 313 10.71 -8.43 22.47
N LEU A 314 11.07 -9.43 23.27
CA LEU A 314 11.02 -9.38 24.74
C LEU A 314 12.00 -8.38 25.35
N LYS A 315 13.08 -8.04 24.64
CA LYS A 315 14.06 -7.04 25.11
C LYS A 315 13.56 -5.61 25.00
N ILE A 316 12.47 -5.37 24.26
CA ILE A 316 11.92 -4.03 24.07
C ILE A 316 11.09 -3.67 25.31
N PRO A 317 11.46 -2.61 26.06
CA PRO A 317 10.74 -2.23 27.26
C PRO A 317 9.28 -1.87 26.96
N ASN A 318 8.36 -2.18 27.88
CA ASN A 318 6.93 -1.90 27.70
C ASN A 318 6.63 -0.42 27.41
N GLU A 319 7.39 0.51 28.00
CA GLU A 319 7.24 1.95 27.73
C GLU A 319 7.61 2.30 26.30
N GLU A 320 8.65 1.66 25.75
CA GLU A 320 9.02 1.83 24.35
C GLU A 320 7.96 1.24 23.42
N VAL A 321 7.41 0.07 23.77
CA VAL A 321 6.27 -0.54 23.03
C VAL A 321 5.05 0.39 23.02
N LYS A 322 4.72 1.06 24.14
CA LYS A 322 3.64 2.03 24.20
C LYS A 322 3.92 3.25 23.31
N ARG A 323 5.14 3.79 23.38
CA ARG A 323 5.58 4.93 22.56
C ARG A 323 5.47 4.62 21.06
N MET A 324 6.04 3.49 20.63
CA MET A 324 5.98 3.04 19.24
C MET A 324 4.53 2.85 18.77
N ARG A 325 3.69 2.24 19.60
CA ARG A 325 2.28 2.02 19.27
C ARG A 325 1.52 3.33 19.08
N GLU A 326 1.78 4.34 19.91
CA GLU A 326 1.15 5.65 19.74
C GLU A 326 1.53 6.28 18.40
N VAL A 327 2.80 6.17 17.99
CA VAL A 327 3.23 6.59 16.64
C VAL A 327 2.47 5.80 15.57
N VAL A 328 2.42 4.47 15.67
CA VAL A 328 1.71 3.60 14.71
C VAL A 328 0.22 3.98 14.59
N ILE A 329 -0.47 4.23 15.71
CA ILE A 329 -1.88 4.63 15.71
C ILE A 329 -2.07 6.01 15.07
N ASN A 330 -1.14 6.94 15.29
CA ASN A 330 -1.17 8.27 14.69
C ASN A 330 -0.82 8.27 13.19
N LEU A 331 -0.26 7.19 12.66
CA LEU A 331 -0.04 7.01 11.21
C LEU A 331 -1.30 6.58 10.46
N ILE A 332 -2.30 6.01 11.15
CA ILE A 332 -3.50 5.43 10.52
C ILE A 332 -4.18 6.38 9.50
N PRO A 333 -4.39 7.68 9.78
CA PRO A 333 -5.01 8.59 8.81
C PRO A 333 -4.28 8.63 7.47
N ARG A 334 -2.94 8.78 7.49
CA ARG A 334 -2.13 8.97 6.27
C ARG A 334 -1.89 7.70 5.48
N ILE A 335 -2.16 6.52 6.06
CA ILE A 335 -2.07 5.21 5.37
C ILE A 335 -3.44 4.66 4.97
N THR A 336 -4.52 5.40 5.28
CA THR A 336 -5.90 5.04 4.96
C THR A 336 -6.36 5.79 3.72
N TYR A 337 -7.19 5.16 2.90
CA TYR A 337 -7.89 5.82 1.80
C TYR A 337 -9.29 6.22 2.29
N VAL A 338 -9.63 7.50 2.21
CA VAL A 338 -10.97 7.98 2.56
C VAL A 338 -11.98 7.45 1.55
N HIS A 339 -13.23 7.31 1.98
CA HIS A 339 -14.30 6.92 1.08
C HIS A 339 -14.44 7.96 -0.06
N PRO A 340 -14.48 7.57 -1.35
CA PRO A 340 -14.50 8.52 -2.49
C PRO A 340 -15.60 9.59 -2.43
N ASN A 341 -16.75 9.28 -1.86
CA ASN A 341 -17.87 10.22 -1.70
C ASN A 341 -17.69 11.24 -0.55
N ALA A 342 -16.60 11.19 0.21
CA ALA A 342 -16.28 12.14 1.28
C ALA A 342 -15.09 13.00 0.84
N SER A 343 -15.17 14.32 1.04
CA SER A 343 -14.20 15.28 0.49
C SER A 343 -13.49 16.13 1.55
N ASP A 344 -14.14 16.36 2.70
CA ASP A 344 -13.58 17.13 3.82
C ASP A 344 -13.76 16.35 5.12
N VAL A 345 -12.79 15.49 5.42
CA VAL A 345 -12.84 14.59 6.59
C VAL A 345 -11.98 15.06 7.75
N GLY A 346 -11.35 16.25 7.66
CA GLY A 346 -10.54 16.83 8.74
C GLY A 346 -9.17 16.19 8.98
N PHE A 347 -8.70 15.31 8.09
CA PHE A 347 -7.34 14.76 8.10
C PHE A 347 -6.90 14.43 6.68
N LYS A 348 -5.58 14.26 6.48
CA LYS A 348 -5.00 13.89 5.18
C LYS A 348 -4.92 12.37 5.01
N ASP A 349 -5.56 11.86 3.97
CA ASP A 349 -5.53 10.46 3.56
C ASP A 349 -4.36 10.17 2.60
N VAL A 350 -4.29 8.95 2.07
CA VAL A 350 -3.21 8.56 1.14
C VAL A 350 -3.16 9.45 -0.11
N VAL A 351 -4.33 9.86 -0.63
CA VAL A 351 -4.45 10.68 -1.84
C VAL A 351 -4.03 12.12 -1.55
N ASP A 352 -4.47 12.67 -0.41
CA ASP A 352 -4.11 14.03 0.00
C ASP A 352 -2.59 14.17 0.19
N VAL A 353 -1.95 13.20 0.84
CA VAL A 353 -0.49 13.18 1.00
C VAL A 353 0.21 13.02 -0.36
N ALA A 354 -0.31 12.18 -1.26
CA ALA A 354 0.27 12.03 -2.59
C ALA A 354 0.22 13.34 -3.38
N LEU A 355 -0.93 14.02 -3.40
CA LEU A 355 -1.12 15.26 -4.13
C LEU A 355 -0.24 16.39 -3.60
N GLU A 356 -0.11 16.52 -2.27
CA GLU A 356 0.78 17.50 -1.65
C GLU A 356 2.23 17.28 -2.09
N ARG A 357 2.72 16.04 -2.00
CA ARG A 357 4.11 15.70 -2.35
C ARG A 357 4.38 15.79 -3.85
N LEU A 358 3.43 15.40 -4.70
CA LEU A 358 3.53 15.58 -6.14
C LEU A 358 3.56 17.07 -6.50
N SER A 359 2.74 17.89 -5.83
CA SER A 359 2.71 19.34 -6.03
C SER A 359 4.04 20.00 -5.64
N ASP A 360 4.66 19.55 -4.55
CA ASP A 360 6.00 20.01 -4.15
C ASP A 360 7.05 19.64 -5.21
N LEU A 361 7.03 18.40 -5.70
CA LEU A 361 7.96 17.90 -6.72
C LEU A 361 7.84 18.69 -8.03
N VAL A 362 6.61 18.82 -8.55
CA VAL A 362 6.36 19.53 -9.81
C VAL A 362 6.60 21.03 -9.65
N GLY A 363 6.16 21.63 -8.54
CA GLY A 363 6.40 23.03 -8.24
C GLY A 363 7.89 23.39 -8.17
N ALA A 364 8.73 22.52 -7.58
CA ALA A 364 10.18 22.71 -7.56
C ALA A 364 10.81 22.62 -8.95
N LYS A 365 10.34 21.69 -9.80
CA LYS A 365 10.82 21.53 -11.18
C LYS A 365 10.45 22.71 -12.07
N VAL A 366 9.19 23.15 -12.04
CA VAL A 366 8.71 24.30 -12.82
C VAL A 366 9.48 25.57 -12.47
N LYS A 367 9.82 25.78 -11.18
CA LYS A 367 10.68 26.90 -10.76
C LYS A 367 12.09 26.82 -11.37
N ARG A 368 12.72 25.63 -11.38
CA ARG A 368 14.07 25.45 -11.95
C ARG A 368 14.11 25.68 -13.46
N LEU A 369 13.11 25.18 -14.20
CA LEU A 369 13.02 25.37 -15.66
C LEU A 369 12.89 26.86 -16.03
N ARG A 370 12.11 27.62 -15.27
CA ARG A 370 11.98 29.08 -15.45
C ARG A 370 13.27 29.83 -15.13
N SER A 371 14.03 29.41 -14.12
CA SER A 371 15.32 30.01 -13.77
C SER A 371 16.45 29.67 -14.76
N ALA A 372 16.32 28.61 -15.56
CA ALA A 372 17.32 28.22 -16.56
C ALA A 372 17.11 28.87 -17.94
N GLN A 373 16.00 29.60 -18.11
CA GLN A 373 15.65 30.35 -19.33
C GLN A 373 15.94 31.86 -19.20
N ILE A 374 16.52 32.29 -18.06
CA ILE A 374 17.02 33.64 -17.78
C ILE A 374 18.54 33.53 -17.67
#